data_AF-A0A351FNT6-F1
#
_entry.id   AF-A0A351FNT6-F1
#
_cell.length_a   1.000
_cell.length_b   1.000
_cell.length_c   1.000
_cell.angle_alpha   90.00
_cell.angle_beta   90.00
_cell.angle_gamma   90.00
#
_symmetry.space_group_name_H-M   'P 1'
#
loop_
_entity.id
_entity.type
_entity.pdbx_description
1 polymer ?
#
loop_
_entity_poly.entity_id
_entity_poly.type
_entity_poly.pdbx_seq_one_letter_code
_entity_poly.pdbx_strand_id
1 'polypeptide(L)'
;MTFKKHCFFVLFFACCLPAIHADDEGNKAKPAKRLKAGDFAALKLRSIGPALMSGRISDLAIVPSKPNTWYVAAGSGNLWKTTNAGTTFKPIFENYGSYSIGCVTIDPNHHHVIWVGSGEAVGGRHVGFGDGVYVSRDAGQSFQNVGLTKTEHIAKILVDPRDSDTIYVAAQGPLWSPGGERGLYQSTDAGKTWKCILSKGEYTGVTDIAIDPRDPDVLFAVTHQRHRTVAALLNGGPESGIYKSRDAGATWTELKRGLPGGDKGKIAI
;
A
#
# COMPACT_ATOMS: atom_id res chain seq x y z
N MET A 1 -74.83 -14.82 46.13
CA MET A 1 -75.66 -13.88 46.91
C MET A 1 -75.39 -12.47 46.42
N THR A 2 -76.07 -12.04 45.36
CA THR A 2 -77.18 -11.04 45.42
C THR A 2 -76.80 -9.75 46.14
N PHE A 3 -76.56 -8.69 45.37
CA PHE A 3 -77.39 -7.48 45.45
C PHE A 3 -77.36 -6.75 44.09
N LYS A 4 -78.48 -6.84 43.37
CA LYS A 4 -78.91 -5.90 42.32
C LYS A 4 -79.33 -4.59 42.99
N LYS A 5 -79.24 -3.48 42.22
CA LYS A 5 -80.17 -2.32 42.11
C LYS A 5 -79.37 -1.03 41.82
N HIS A 6 -79.71 -0.09 40.92
CA HIS A 6 -80.95 0.25 40.23
C HIS A 6 -80.65 0.84 38.83
N CYS A 7 -81.62 0.69 37.93
CA CYS A 7 -81.78 1.44 36.69
C CYS A 7 -81.92 2.96 36.94
N PHE A 8 -81.44 3.76 35.98
CA PHE A 8 -82.18 4.94 35.52
C PHE A 8 -81.92 5.13 34.02
N PHE A 9 -83.00 5.10 33.23
CA PHE A 9 -83.01 5.34 31.80
C PHE A 9 -83.62 6.74 31.60
N VAL A 10 -82.89 7.67 31.00
CA VAL A 10 -83.43 8.97 30.55
C VAL A 10 -83.02 9.16 29.11
N LEU A 11 -84.03 9.29 28.25
CA LEU A 11 -83.93 9.63 26.83
C LEU A 11 -83.09 10.90 26.65
N PHE A 12 -82.15 10.87 25.70
CA PHE A 12 -81.56 12.09 25.17
C PHE A 12 -81.81 12.22 23.66
N PHE A 13 -82.31 13.41 23.35
CA PHE A 13 -82.77 13.92 22.07
C PHE A 13 -81.69 13.86 20.98
N ALA A 14 -82.08 13.45 19.77
CA ALA A 14 -81.24 13.53 18.58
C ALA A 14 -81.12 15.00 18.12
N CYS A 15 -79.92 15.57 18.27
CA CYS A 15 -79.51 16.80 17.60
C CYS A 15 -78.46 16.45 16.55
N CYS A 16 -78.82 16.63 15.27
CA CYS A 16 -77.92 16.58 14.13
C CYS A 16 -76.80 17.62 14.26
N LEU A 17 -75.56 17.17 14.32
CA LEU A 17 -74.38 17.98 14.01
C LEU A 17 -73.81 17.45 12.68
N PRO A 18 -73.61 18.31 11.66
CA PRO A 18 -72.98 17.88 10.43
C PRO A 18 -71.52 17.50 10.71
N ALA A 19 -71.13 16.31 10.28
CA ALA A 19 -69.74 15.88 10.30
C ALA A 19 -68.94 16.84 9.38
N ILE A 20 -68.13 17.70 9.99
CA ILE A 20 -67.06 18.39 9.29
C ILE A 20 -66.04 17.30 8.94
N HIS A 21 -66.08 16.81 7.71
CA HIS A 21 -64.95 16.10 7.12
C HIS A 21 -63.82 17.12 7.00
N ALA A 22 -62.93 17.13 7.99
CA ALA A 22 -61.60 17.67 7.81
C ALA A 22 -60.89 16.73 6.85
N ASP A 23 -60.75 17.16 5.59
CA ASP A 23 -59.81 16.56 4.66
C ASP A 23 -58.40 16.79 5.24
N ASP A 24 -57.96 15.86 6.08
CA ASP A 24 -56.54 15.67 6.38
C ASP A 24 -55.91 15.04 5.13
N GLU A 25 -55.85 15.81 4.04
CA GLU A 25 -54.83 15.62 3.02
C GLU A 25 -53.50 16.01 3.65
N GLY A 26 -53.05 15.14 4.56
CA GLY A 26 -51.70 15.11 5.05
C GLY A 26 -50.79 15.19 3.85
N ASN A 27 -50.10 16.32 3.74
CA ASN A 27 -49.06 16.59 2.75
C ASN A 27 -48.00 15.49 2.87
N LYS A 28 -48.23 14.35 2.21
CA LYS A 28 -47.28 13.25 2.11
C LYS A 28 -46.14 13.80 1.27
N ALA A 29 -45.11 14.30 1.95
CA ALA A 29 -43.88 14.75 1.34
C ALA A 29 -43.45 13.71 0.30
N LYS A 30 -43.44 14.12 -0.98
CA LYS A 30 -43.03 13.25 -2.07
C LYS A 30 -41.66 12.67 -1.72
N PRO A 31 -41.46 11.34 -1.85
CA PRO A 31 -40.17 10.74 -1.51
C PRO A 31 -39.09 11.43 -2.33
N ALA A 32 -38.09 11.99 -1.64
CA ALA A 32 -37.02 12.74 -2.28
C ALA A 32 -36.36 11.86 -3.34
N LYS A 33 -36.21 12.40 -4.56
CA LYS A 33 -35.58 11.70 -5.68
C LYS A 33 -34.15 11.32 -5.26
N ARG A 34 -33.88 10.01 -5.20
CA ARG A 34 -32.53 9.50 -4.91
C ARG A 34 -31.63 9.77 -6.11
N LEU A 35 -30.54 10.50 -5.89
CA LEU A 35 -29.54 10.78 -6.91
C LEU A 35 -28.89 9.47 -7.39
N LYS A 36 -28.65 9.36 -8.70
CA LYS A 36 -28.02 8.22 -9.38
C LYS A 36 -26.65 8.65 -9.91
N ALA A 37 -25.77 7.69 -10.21
CA ALA A 37 -24.43 7.98 -10.75
C ALA A 37 -24.47 8.89 -12.00
N GLY A 38 -25.47 8.71 -12.87
CA GLY A 38 -25.66 9.54 -14.07
C GLY A 38 -25.97 11.01 -13.79
N ASP A 39 -26.56 11.33 -12.63
CA ASP A 39 -26.84 12.73 -12.23
C ASP A 39 -25.52 13.51 -11.97
N PHE A 40 -24.40 12.80 -11.78
CA PHE A 40 -23.08 13.38 -11.54
C PHE A 40 -22.14 13.30 -12.76
N ALA A 41 -22.61 12.76 -13.90
CA ALA A 41 -21.75 12.51 -15.07
C ALA A 41 -21.11 13.80 -15.65
N ALA A 42 -21.72 14.96 -15.42
CA ALA A 42 -21.18 16.26 -15.84
C ALA A 42 -20.15 16.84 -14.86
N LEU A 43 -20.05 16.31 -13.63
CA LEU A 43 -19.09 16.79 -12.64
C LEU A 43 -17.70 16.20 -12.94
N LYS A 44 -16.71 17.09 -13.02
CA LYS A 44 -15.30 16.69 -13.14
C LYS A 44 -14.59 16.97 -11.82
N LEU A 45 -13.92 15.95 -11.30
CA LEU A 45 -12.97 16.15 -10.21
C LEU A 45 -11.83 17.04 -10.73
N ARG A 46 -11.44 18.03 -9.92
CA ARG A 46 -10.27 18.86 -10.17
C ARG A 46 -9.40 18.86 -8.93
N SER A 47 -8.09 18.78 -9.13
CA SER A 47 -7.16 19.02 -8.04
C SER A 47 -7.27 20.47 -7.59
N ILE A 48 -7.38 20.69 -6.29
CA ILE A 48 -7.29 22.01 -5.65
C ILE A 48 -5.90 22.26 -5.05
N GLY A 49 -4.95 21.36 -5.33
CA GLY A 49 -3.60 21.36 -4.76
C GLY A 49 -3.55 20.92 -3.29
N PRO A 50 -2.36 20.68 -2.74
CA PRO A 50 -2.19 20.65 -1.30
C PRO A 50 -2.29 22.09 -0.77
N ALA A 51 -3.29 22.37 0.06
CA ALA A 51 -3.47 23.70 0.65
C ALA A 51 -2.40 24.02 1.73
N LEU A 52 -1.74 23.00 2.30
CA LEU A 52 -0.75 23.18 3.38
C LEU A 52 0.22 22.00 3.59
N MET A 53 -0.21 20.75 3.41
CA MET A 53 0.60 19.55 3.74
C MET A 53 0.80 18.68 2.50
N SER A 54 2.05 18.29 2.25
CA SER A 54 2.37 17.27 1.24
C SER A 54 2.18 15.86 1.81
N GLY A 55 2.05 14.88 0.91
CA GLY A 55 2.12 13.46 1.26
C GLY A 55 3.56 12.99 1.47
N ARG A 56 3.70 11.77 1.99
CA ARG A 56 5.00 11.13 2.17
C ARG A 56 5.49 10.52 0.87
N ILE A 57 6.71 10.86 0.50
CA ILE A 57 7.44 10.25 -0.61
C ILE A 57 8.23 9.09 -0.03
N SER A 58 8.00 7.90 -0.55
CA SER A 58 8.70 6.69 -0.12
C SER A 58 10.02 6.52 -0.86
N ASP A 59 10.06 6.88 -2.14
CA ASP A 59 11.24 6.72 -2.99
C ASP A 59 11.20 7.63 -4.23
N LEU A 60 12.34 7.82 -4.88
CA LEU A 60 12.45 8.51 -6.16
C LEU A 60 13.53 7.88 -7.04
N ALA A 61 13.29 7.79 -8.34
CA ALA A 61 14.28 7.33 -9.31
C ALA A 61 14.45 8.34 -10.45
N ILE A 62 15.69 8.74 -10.73
CA ILE A 62 16.06 9.68 -11.80
C ILE A 62 16.63 8.88 -12.97
N VAL A 63 16.11 9.12 -14.18
CA VAL A 63 16.61 8.45 -15.38
C VAL A 63 18.02 8.95 -15.70
N PRO A 64 19.07 8.09 -15.67
CA PRO A 64 20.45 8.56 -15.81
C PRO A 64 20.73 9.23 -17.16
N SER A 65 20.13 8.72 -18.24
CA SER A 65 20.28 9.28 -19.59
C SER A 65 19.44 10.54 -19.84
N LYS A 66 18.49 10.86 -18.96
CA LYS A 66 17.53 11.97 -19.10
C LYS A 66 17.25 12.58 -17.71
N PRO A 67 18.16 13.39 -17.15
CA PRO A 67 18.07 13.86 -15.77
C PRO A 67 16.87 14.78 -15.50
N ASN A 68 16.11 15.18 -16.52
CA ASN A 68 14.83 15.89 -16.34
C ASN A 68 13.63 14.94 -16.12
N THR A 69 13.84 13.62 -16.23
CA THR A 69 12.79 12.60 -16.11
C THR A 69 12.94 11.79 -14.84
N TRP A 70 11.97 11.91 -13.94
CA TRP A 70 11.97 11.22 -12.64
C TRP A 70 10.68 10.45 -12.43
N TYR A 71 10.77 9.42 -11.60
CA TYR A 71 9.66 8.68 -11.04
C TYR A 71 9.63 8.91 -9.54
N VAL A 72 8.47 9.24 -8.99
CA VAL A 72 8.30 9.58 -7.57
C VAL A 72 7.24 8.66 -6.98
N ALA A 73 7.66 7.83 -6.04
CA ALA A 73 6.79 6.91 -5.32
C ALA A 73 6.18 7.62 -4.10
N ALA A 74 4.85 7.71 -4.07
CA ALA A 74 4.15 8.19 -2.89
C ALA A 74 3.69 7.01 -2.04
N GLY A 75 3.96 7.07 -0.74
CA GLY A 75 3.50 6.07 0.22
C GLY A 75 1.97 5.97 0.31
N SER A 76 1.27 7.04 -0.08
CA SER A 76 -0.18 7.11 -0.18
C SER A 76 -0.57 8.09 -1.29
N GLY A 77 -0.52 7.63 -2.54
CA GLY A 77 -0.84 8.50 -3.67
C GLY A 77 -0.31 8.07 -5.04
N ASN A 78 -0.08 6.77 -5.27
CA ASN A 78 0.42 6.22 -6.54
C ASN A 78 1.85 6.65 -6.92
N LEU A 79 2.27 6.24 -8.12
CA LEU A 79 3.53 6.63 -8.77
C LEU A 79 3.31 7.82 -9.71
N TRP A 80 4.20 8.79 -9.63
CA TRP A 80 4.19 10.01 -10.44
C TRP A 80 5.42 10.09 -11.32
N LYS A 81 5.27 10.71 -12.49
CA LYS A 81 6.37 10.96 -13.44
C LYS A 81 6.47 12.44 -13.77
N THR A 82 7.68 12.96 -13.80
CA THR A 82 8.01 14.26 -14.40
C THR A 82 8.92 14.05 -15.61
N THR A 83 8.89 14.97 -16.55
CA THR A 83 9.85 15.05 -17.68
C THR A 83 10.45 16.45 -17.82
N ASN A 84 10.25 17.31 -16.81
CA ASN A 84 10.70 18.71 -16.78
C ASN A 84 11.27 19.06 -15.39
N ALA A 85 12.06 18.15 -14.84
CA ALA A 85 12.82 18.32 -13.60
C ALA A 85 11.94 18.75 -12.40
N GLY A 86 10.76 18.16 -12.30
CA GLY A 86 9.84 18.39 -11.17
C GLY A 86 8.98 19.65 -11.27
N THR A 87 8.99 20.36 -12.42
CA THR A 87 8.09 21.50 -12.63
C THR A 87 6.62 21.05 -12.66
N THR A 88 6.33 19.94 -13.36
CA THR A 88 5.02 19.29 -13.34
C THR A 88 5.15 17.79 -13.22
N PHE A 89 4.12 17.16 -12.66
CA PHE A 89 4.02 15.72 -12.48
C PHE A 89 2.73 15.18 -13.09
N LYS A 90 2.82 13.98 -13.67
CA LYS A 90 1.67 13.21 -14.15
C LYS A 90 1.57 11.92 -13.32
N PRO A 91 0.39 11.56 -12.81
CA PRO A 91 0.22 10.26 -12.20
C PRO A 91 0.24 9.20 -13.32
N ILE A 92 0.92 8.08 -13.08
CA ILE A 92 1.09 7.01 -14.09
C ILE A 92 0.67 5.64 -13.59
N PHE A 93 0.13 5.56 -12.38
CA PHE A 93 -0.22 4.29 -11.73
C PHE A 93 -1.68 4.27 -11.17
N GLU A 94 -2.55 5.15 -11.65
CA GLU A 94 -3.91 5.31 -11.09
C GLU A 94 -4.86 4.12 -11.35
N ASN A 95 -4.56 3.30 -12.34
CA ASN A 95 -5.43 2.21 -12.79
C ASN A 95 -4.90 0.82 -12.39
N TYR A 96 -4.00 0.75 -11.40
CA TYR A 96 -3.45 -0.50 -10.87
C TYR A 96 -3.91 -0.71 -9.42
N GLY A 97 -3.54 -1.84 -8.82
CA GLY A 97 -4.25 -2.34 -7.64
C GLY A 97 -4.00 -1.52 -6.36
N SER A 98 -2.75 -1.36 -5.91
CA SER A 98 -2.46 -0.57 -4.70
C SER A 98 -2.08 0.88 -4.99
N TYR A 99 -2.63 1.81 -4.19
CA TYR A 99 -2.26 3.23 -4.21
C TYR A 99 -1.05 3.57 -3.33
N SER A 100 -0.59 2.62 -2.52
CA SER A 100 0.57 2.77 -1.66
C SER A 100 1.78 2.20 -2.36
N ILE A 101 2.81 3.03 -2.58
CA ILE A 101 4.04 2.61 -3.25
C ILE A 101 5.18 2.59 -2.24
N GLY A 102 5.92 1.49 -2.18
CA GLY A 102 7.05 1.32 -1.26
C GLY A 102 8.39 1.72 -1.87
N CYS A 103 8.62 1.41 -3.15
CA CYS A 103 9.84 1.77 -3.86
C CYS A 103 9.66 1.83 -5.38
N VAL A 104 10.59 2.51 -6.05
CA VAL A 104 10.69 2.54 -7.52
C VAL A 104 12.15 2.41 -7.96
N THR A 105 12.41 1.54 -8.93
CA THR A 105 13.76 1.26 -9.41
C THR A 105 13.78 1.29 -10.93
N ILE A 106 14.79 1.95 -11.49
CA ILE A 106 15.06 1.94 -12.93
C ILE A 106 16.11 0.87 -13.18
N ASP A 107 15.88 0.04 -14.19
CA ASP A 107 16.88 -0.92 -14.65
C ASP A 107 18.13 -0.15 -15.17
N PRO A 108 19.34 -0.46 -14.68
CA PRO A 108 20.56 0.25 -15.05
C PRO A 108 21.00 0.02 -16.50
N ASN A 109 20.61 -1.08 -17.12
CA ASN A 109 20.95 -1.42 -18.52
C ASN A 109 19.84 -0.98 -19.48
N HIS A 110 18.59 -0.93 -18.99
CA HIS A 110 17.43 -0.61 -19.80
C HIS A 110 16.57 0.48 -19.14
N HIS A 111 16.95 1.75 -19.27
CA HIS A 111 16.30 2.89 -18.57
C HIS A 111 14.78 3.11 -18.85
N HIS A 112 14.19 2.34 -19.77
CA HIS A 112 12.75 2.34 -20.03
C HIS A 112 12.00 1.25 -19.23
N VAL A 113 12.73 0.35 -18.57
CA VAL A 113 12.20 -0.68 -17.68
C VAL A 113 12.18 -0.12 -16.25
N ILE A 114 10.98 -0.09 -15.67
CA ILE A 114 10.74 0.48 -14.33
C ILE A 114 10.10 -0.57 -13.46
N TRP A 115 10.76 -0.89 -12.35
CA TRP A 115 10.25 -1.77 -11.30
C TRP A 115 9.60 -0.96 -10.19
N VAL A 116 8.46 -1.43 -9.71
CA VAL A 116 7.68 -0.75 -8.68
C VAL A 116 7.27 -1.76 -7.62
N GLY A 117 7.66 -1.52 -6.38
CA GLY A 117 7.18 -2.29 -5.24
C GLY A 117 5.98 -1.59 -4.63
N SER A 118 4.82 -2.26 -4.56
CA SER A 118 3.67 -1.70 -3.86
C SER A 118 3.70 -2.00 -2.36
N GLY A 119 3.01 -1.16 -1.60
CA GLY A 119 2.91 -1.24 -0.15
C GLY A 119 4.10 -0.61 0.55
N GLU A 120 3.84 0.47 1.27
CA GLU A 120 4.91 1.21 1.91
C GLU A 120 5.50 0.49 3.12
N ALA A 121 6.83 0.36 3.15
CA ALA A 121 7.58 -0.41 4.14
C ALA A 121 7.92 0.36 5.43
N VAL A 122 6.97 1.14 5.94
CA VAL A 122 7.08 1.79 7.26
C VAL A 122 6.10 1.18 8.26
N GLY A 123 6.44 1.17 9.55
CA GLY A 123 5.65 0.52 10.62
C GLY A 123 4.47 1.35 11.14
N GLY A 124 3.97 2.31 10.37
CA GLY A 124 2.92 3.24 10.78
C GLY A 124 1.53 2.60 10.79
N ARG A 125 0.58 3.15 11.57
CA ARG A 125 -0.84 2.73 11.49
C ARG A 125 -1.52 3.18 10.20
N HIS A 126 -0.99 4.23 9.57
CA HIS A 126 -1.57 4.89 8.42
C HIS A 126 -1.10 4.30 7.08
N VAL A 127 -0.23 3.27 7.10
CA VAL A 127 0.34 2.73 5.87
C VAL A 127 -0.69 1.91 5.11
N GLY A 128 -0.73 2.12 3.80
CA GLY A 128 -1.44 1.21 2.90
C GLY A 128 -0.62 -0.05 2.65
N PHE A 129 -1.31 -1.17 2.47
CA PHE A 129 -0.69 -2.40 1.98
C PHE A 129 -0.64 -2.41 0.46
N GLY A 130 0.34 -3.12 -0.06
CA GLY A 130 0.55 -3.42 -1.45
C GLY A 130 0.02 -4.80 -1.83
N ASP A 131 0.07 -5.03 -3.11
CA ASP A 131 -0.33 -6.23 -3.84
C ASP A 131 0.80 -6.78 -4.72
N GLY A 132 2.05 -6.41 -4.44
CA GLY A 132 3.25 -7.07 -4.94
C GLY A 132 4.17 -6.19 -5.79
N VAL A 133 4.85 -6.83 -6.73
CA VAL A 133 5.82 -6.20 -7.62
C VAL A 133 5.19 -5.95 -8.98
N TYR A 134 5.40 -4.75 -9.50
CA TYR A 134 5.03 -4.35 -10.84
C TYR A 134 6.27 -4.04 -11.66
N VAL A 135 6.12 -4.22 -12.97
CA VAL A 135 7.13 -3.80 -13.93
C VAL A 135 6.48 -3.12 -15.12
N SER A 136 7.07 -2.02 -15.55
CA SER A 136 6.79 -1.38 -16.83
C SER A 136 7.96 -1.63 -17.77
N ARG A 137 7.67 -1.91 -19.04
CA ARG A 137 8.67 -2.05 -20.13
C ARG A 137 8.54 -0.95 -21.18
N ASP A 138 7.84 0.13 -20.84
CA ASP A 138 7.51 1.22 -21.76
C ASP A 138 7.61 2.60 -21.08
N ALA A 139 8.55 2.71 -20.13
CA ALA A 139 8.84 3.91 -19.35
C ALA A 139 7.66 4.44 -18.52
N GLY A 140 6.81 3.54 -18.04
CA GLY A 140 5.67 3.82 -17.17
C GLY A 140 4.37 4.18 -17.90
N GLN A 141 4.21 3.75 -19.17
CA GLN A 141 2.93 3.87 -19.87
C GLN A 141 1.97 2.75 -19.47
N SER A 142 2.49 1.53 -19.31
CA SER A 142 1.76 0.38 -18.79
C SER A 142 2.60 -0.38 -17.75
N PHE A 143 1.90 -1.04 -16.82
CA PHE A 143 2.51 -1.87 -15.79
C PHE A 143 1.87 -3.25 -15.75
N GLN A 144 2.67 -4.26 -15.44
CA GLN A 144 2.23 -5.63 -15.21
C GLN A 144 2.60 -6.04 -13.79
N ASN A 145 1.65 -6.60 -13.04
CA ASN A 145 1.96 -7.26 -11.76
C ASN A 145 2.65 -8.60 -12.06
N VAL A 146 3.80 -8.82 -11.43
CA VAL A 146 4.67 -9.98 -11.66
C VAL A 146 4.88 -10.83 -10.41
N GLY A 147 3.98 -10.71 -9.42
CA GLY A 147 3.96 -11.60 -8.25
C GLY A 147 4.34 -10.92 -6.95
N LEU A 148 4.69 -11.75 -5.95
CA LEU A 148 4.90 -11.32 -4.57
C LEU A 148 3.67 -10.63 -3.94
N THR A 149 2.48 -11.06 -4.34
CA THR A 149 1.18 -10.44 -4.01
C THR A 149 0.78 -10.52 -2.55
N LYS A 150 1.40 -11.41 -1.77
CA LYS A 150 1.18 -11.60 -0.33
C LYS A 150 2.26 -10.92 0.52
N THR A 151 3.08 -10.07 -0.08
CA THR A 151 4.13 -9.35 0.64
C THR A 151 3.57 -8.20 1.48
N GLU A 152 2.48 -7.57 1.03
CA GLU A 152 1.90 -6.31 1.56
C GLU A 152 2.85 -5.10 1.60
N HIS A 153 4.17 -5.27 1.70
CA HIS A 153 5.13 -4.18 1.89
C HIS A 153 6.47 -4.51 1.23
N ILE A 154 6.70 -3.95 0.03
CA ILE A 154 7.97 -4.07 -0.69
C ILE A 154 8.86 -2.88 -0.32
N ALA A 155 9.97 -3.14 0.36
CA ALA A 155 10.84 -2.08 0.88
C ALA A 155 11.84 -1.55 -0.14
N LYS A 156 12.37 -2.43 -0.99
CA LYS A 156 13.39 -2.10 -1.97
C LYS A 156 13.41 -3.14 -3.08
N ILE A 157 13.70 -2.69 -4.29
CA ILE A 157 14.01 -3.54 -5.43
C ILE A 157 15.40 -3.16 -5.92
N LEU A 158 16.20 -4.14 -6.32
CA LEU A 158 17.46 -3.92 -7.02
C LEU A 158 17.50 -4.79 -8.28
N VAL A 159 18.12 -4.26 -9.32
CA VAL A 159 18.44 -5.01 -10.55
C VAL A 159 19.96 -5.21 -10.55
N ASP A 160 20.42 -6.42 -10.84
CA ASP A 160 21.85 -6.68 -10.98
C ASP A 160 22.40 -5.84 -12.15
N PRO A 161 23.45 -5.03 -11.96
CA PRO A 161 23.99 -4.20 -13.02
C PRO A 161 24.56 -5.00 -14.20
N ARG A 162 24.88 -6.29 -14.00
CA ARG A 162 25.43 -7.17 -15.05
C ARG A 162 24.34 -7.82 -15.89
N ASP A 163 23.13 -7.98 -15.33
CA ASP A 163 22.04 -8.75 -15.93
C ASP A 163 20.67 -8.23 -15.48
N SER A 164 19.92 -7.67 -16.43
CA SER A 164 18.55 -7.15 -16.22
C SER A 164 17.52 -8.21 -15.85
N ASP A 165 17.79 -9.49 -16.09
CA ASP A 165 16.89 -10.58 -15.71
C ASP A 165 17.04 -10.98 -14.25
N THR A 166 18.11 -10.52 -13.58
CA THR A 166 18.39 -10.79 -12.17
C THR A 166 17.90 -9.63 -11.30
N ILE A 167 16.84 -9.87 -10.52
CA ILE A 167 16.18 -8.88 -9.66
C ILE A 167 16.12 -9.38 -8.22
N TYR A 168 16.40 -8.49 -7.28
CA TYR A 168 16.27 -8.74 -5.84
C TYR A 168 15.17 -7.88 -5.25
N VAL A 169 14.35 -8.46 -4.37
CA VAL A 169 13.21 -7.80 -3.74
C VAL A 169 13.24 -7.98 -2.23
N ALA A 170 13.45 -6.87 -1.52
CA ALA A 170 13.35 -6.80 -0.07
C ALA A 170 11.87 -6.77 0.34
N ALA A 171 11.34 -7.93 0.72
CA ALA A 171 9.96 -8.13 1.13
C ALA A 171 9.86 -8.09 2.65
N GLN A 172 9.23 -7.03 3.20
CA GLN A 172 9.04 -6.91 4.64
C GLN A 172 7.95 -7.85 5.17
N GLY A 173 7.01 -8.27 4.32
CA GLY A 173 5.83 -9.04 4.70
C GLY A 173 4.77 -8.21 5.45
N PRO A 174 3.60 -8.82 5.72
CA PRO A 174 2.48 -8.19 6.42
C PRO A 174 2.87 -7.49 7.73
N LEU A 175 2.28 -6.32 8.01
CA LEU A 175 2.55 -5.60 9.26
C LEU A 175 1.72 -6.13 10.43
N TRP A 176 0.50 -6.59 10.16
CA TRP A 176 -0.52 -6.92 11.17
C TRP A 176 -0.69 -8.42 11.42
N SER A 177 0.03 -9.27 10.69
CA SER A 177 -0.07 -10.73 10.78
C SER A 177 1.29 -11.41 10.57
N PRO A 178 1.48 -12.63 11.10
CA PRO A 178 2.61 -13.48 10.74
C PRO A 178 2.53 -13.97 9.29
N GLY A 179 3.66 -14.43 8.77
CA GLY A 179 3.77 -15.11 7.48
C GLY A 179 3.79 -14.14 6.31
N GLY A 180 3.06 -14.51 5.25
CA GLY A 180 3.07 -13.84 3.95
C GLY A 180 4.31 -14.17 3.11
N GLU A 181 4.48 -13.46 2.00
CA GLU A 181 5.72 -13.48 1.24
C GLU A 181 6.71 -12.51 1.91
N ARG A 182 7.64 -13.06 2.70
CA ARG A 182 8.50 -12.29 3.59
C ARG A 182 9.94 -12.81 3.51
N GLY A 183 10.89 -11.89 3.41
CA GLY A 183 12.32 -12.21 3.26
C GLY A 183 12.95 -11.44 2.10
N LEU A 184 14.06 -11.96 1.58
CA LEU A 184 14.65 -11.51 0.32
C LEU A 184 14.30 -12.49 -0.77
N TYR A 185 13.72 -11.98 -1.86
CA TYR A 185 13.41 -12.77 -3.05
C TYR A 185 14.35 -12.41 -4.19
N GLN A 186 14.66 -13.40 -5.02
CA GLN A 186 15.42 -13.25 -6.26
C GLN A 186 14.60 -13.81 -7.43
N SER A 187 14.64 -13.11 -8.55
CA SER A 187 14.27 -13.64 -9.86
C SER A 187 15.52 -13.65 -10.74
N THR A 188 15.62 -14.63 -11.63
CA THR A 188 16.66 -14.72 -12.69
C THR A 188 16.02 -14.88 -14.07
N ASP A 189 14.75 -14.44 -14.20
CA ASP A 189 13.93 -14.57 -15.41
C ASP A 189 13.06 -13.34 -15.64
N ALA A 190 13.57 -12.17 -15.22
CA ALA A 190 12.94 -10.86 -15.38
C ALA A 190 11.57 -10.75 -14.68
N GLY A 191 11.46 -11.38 -13.49
CA GLY A 191 10.31 -11.34 -12.59
C GLY A 191 9.22 -12.37 -12.89
N LYS A 192 9.43 -13.33 -13.78
CA LYS A 192 8.41 -14.37 -14.06
C LYS A 192 8.27 -15.34 -12.90
N THR A 193 9.38 -15.68 -12.25
CA THR A 193 9.41 -16.52 -11.05
C THR A 193 10.28 -15.89 -9.96
N TRP A 194 9.95 -16.21 -8.71
CA TRP A 194 10.63 -15.67 -7.53
C TRP A 194 11.04 -16.80 -6.59
N LYS A 195 12.30 -16.77 -6.16
CA LYS A 195 12.86 -17.67 -5.16
C LYS A 195 13.19 -16.89 -3.89
N CYS A 196 12.73 -17.35 -2.73
CA CYS A 196 13.16 -16.79 -1.45
C CYS A 196 14.60 -17.27 -1.16
N ILE A 197 15.53 -16.33 -1.01
CA ILE A 197 16.97 -16.58 -0.83
C ILE A 197 17.48 -16.20 0.57
N LEU A 198 16.72 -15.42 1.34
CA LEU A 198 16.99 -15.16 2.76
C LEU A 198 15.69 -14.98 3.53
N SER A 199 15.49 -15.77 4.59
CA SER A 199 14.37 -15.64 5.52
C SER A 199 14.81 -16.04 6.93
N LYS A 200 14.12 -15.54 7.95
CA LYS A 200 14.45 -15.76 9.37
C LYS A 200 13.30 -16.28 10.22
N GLY A 201 12.08 -15.83 9.94
CA GLY A 201 10.90 -16.22 10.71
C GLY A 201 9.63 -15.53 10.18
N GLU A 202 8.47 -15.91 10.73
CA GLU A 202 7.16 -15.45 10.23
C GLU A 202 6.90 -13.95 10.47
N TYR A 203 7.67 -13.31 11.36
CA TYR A 203 7.58 -11.87 11.66
C TYR A 203 8.78 -11.07 11.16
N THR A 204 9.69 -11.70 10.41
CA THR A 204 10.98 -11.10 10.05
C THR A 204 11.18 -11.10 8.55
N GLY A 205 11.11 -9.90 7.97
CA GLY A 205 11.33 -9.68 6.54
C GLY A 205 12.63 -8.96 6.26
N VAL A 206 12.89 -8.67 5.00
CA VAL A 206 14.06 -7.87 4.61
C VAL A 206 13.60 -6.45 4.33
N THR A 207 14.25 -5.49 4.97
CA THR A 207 13.90 -4.06 4.87
C THR A 207 14.84 -3.26 3.99
N ASP A 208 16.02 -3.79 3.69
CA ASP A 208 17.00 -3.12 2.86
C ASP A 208 17.95 -4.15 2.24
N ILE A 209 18.49 -3.80 1.09
CA ILE A 209 19.49 -4.56 0.35
C ILE A 209 20.41 -3.60 -0.38
N ALA A 210 21.69 -3.94 -0.49
CA ALA A 210 22.67 -3.23 -1.30
C ALA A 210 23.56 -4.22 -2.07
N ILE A 211 23.92 -3.84 -3.29
CA ILE A 211 24.92 -4.51 -4.13
C ILE A 211 26.22 -3.68 -4.04
N ASP A 212 27.39 -4.31 -3.86
CA ASP A 212 28.67 -3.61 -4.02
C ASP A 212 28.86 -3.28 -5.51
N PRO A 213 28.91 -1.99 -5.90
CA PRO A 213 29.02 -1.62 -7.32
C PRO A 213 30.34 -2.04 -7.96
N ARG A 214 31.35 -2.44 -7.17
CA ARG A 214 32.65 -2.91 -7.66
C ARG A 214 32.70 -4.42 -7.84
N ASP A 215 31.81 -5.14 -7.16
CA ASP A 215 31.74 -6.60 -7.15
C ASP A 215 30.30 -7.04 -6.86
N PRO A 216 29.46 -7.21 -7.91
CA PRO A 216 28.05 -7.49 -7.71
C PRO A 216 27.74 -8.88 -7.12
N ASP A 217 28.74 -9.76 -6.94
CA ASP A 217 28.56 -10.98 -6.14
C ASP A 217 28.48 -10.69 -4.64
N VAL A 218 28.94 -9.51 -4.22
CA VAL A 218 28.85 -9.04 -2.84
C VAL A 218 27.54 -8.28 -2.62
N LEU A 219 26.64 -8.93 -1.89
CA LEU A 219 25.37 -8.34 -1.45
C LEU A 219 25.37 -8.14 0.06
N PHE A 220 24.64 -7.12 0.49
CA PHE A 220 24.27 -6.93 1.89
C PHE A 220 22.76 -6.88 2.01
N ALA A 221 22.18 -7.56 2.99
CA ALA A 221 20.75 -7.55 3.25
C ALA A 221 20.48 -7.31 4.73
N VAL A 222 19.38 -6.61 5.02
CA VAL A 222 18.99 -6.27 6.38
C VAL A 222 17.66 -6.93 6.71
N THR A 223 17.67 -7.84 7.68
CA THR A 223 16.42 -8.39 8.23
C THR A 223 15.86 -7.47 9.30
N HIS A 224 14.55 -7.36 9.36
CA HIS A 224 13.84 -6.56 10.34
C HIS A 224 12.62 -7.32 10.86
N GLN A 225 12.68 -7.68 12.13
CA GLN A 225 11.57 -8.27 12.87
C GLN A 225 10.60 -7.17 13.29
N ARG A 226 9.34 -7.29 12.87
CA ARG A 226 8.30 -6.30 13.21
C ARG A 226 6.92 -6.93 13.30
N HIS A 227 6.09 -6.37 14.17
CA HIS A 227 4.67 -6.70 14.25
C HIS A 227 3.89 -5.54 14.85
N ARG A 228 2.72 -5.27 14.29
CA ARG A 228 1.80 -4.26 14.82
C ARG A 228 0.51 -4.91 15.29
N THR A 229 0.08 -4.50 16.48
CA THR A 229 -1.25 -4.73 17.02
C THR A 229 -1.97 -3.40 17.17
N VAL A 230 -3.25 -3.45 17.55
CA VAL A 230 -4.01 -2.25 17.90
C VAL A 230 -3.30 -1.47 19.00
N ALA A 231 -2.79 -2.18 20.02
CA ALA A 231 -2.17 -1.60 21.21
C ALA A 231 -0.69 -1.19 21.02
N ALA A 232 0.10 -1.95 20.27
CA ALA A 232 1.55 -1.81 20.26
C ALA A 232 2.18 -1.97 18.86
N LEU A 233 3.41 -1.48 18.75
CA LEU A 233 4.31 -1.78 17.65
C LEU A 233 5.56 -2.45 18.25
N LEU A 234 5.82 -3.69 17.86
CA LEU A 234 7.11 -4.33 18.02
C LEU A 234 7.92 -3.99 16.77
N ASN A 235 9.03 -3.26 16.94
CA ASN A 235 9.82 -2.71 15.83
C ASN A 235 11.30 -3.09 15.95
N GLY A 236 11.53 -4.36 16.24
CA GLY A 236 12.83 -4.95 16.45
C GLY A 236 12.73 -6.27 17.20
N GLY A 237 13.83 -7.00 17.23
CA GLY A 237 13.93 -8.27 17.92
C GLY A 237 15.20 -9.04 17.56
N PRO A 238 15.36 -10.28 18.06
CA PRO A 238 16.58 -11.07 17.90
C PRO A 238 16.80 -11.55 16.46
N GLU A 239 15.79 -11.54 15.60
CA GLU A 239 15.91 -11.94 14.20
C GLU A 239 16.28 -10.79 13.26
N SER A 240 16.35 -9.55 13.77
CA SER A 240 16.86 -8.40 13.03
C SER A 240 18.38 -8.40 12.96
N GLY A 241 18.95 -8.22 11.77
CA GLY A 241 20.39 -8.33 11.57
C GLY A 241 20.84 -7.86 10.19
N ILE A 242 22.15 -7.77 10.02
CA ILE A 242 22.80 -7.45 8.74
C ILE A 242 23.49 -8.73 8.25
N TYR A 243 23.24 -9.09 7.00
CA TYR A 243 23.77 -10.28 6.35
C TYR A 243 24.60 -9.87 5.14
N LYS A 244 25.64 -10.66 4.87
CA LYS A 244 26.50 -10.50 3.69
C LYS A 244 26.51 -11.79 2.88
N SER A 245 26.34 -11.66 1.57
CA SER A 245 26.64 -12.69 0.58
C SER A 245 27.91 -12.31 -0.18
N ARG A 246 28.58 -13.32 -0.74
CA ARG A 246 29.75 -13.18 -1.63
C ARG A 246 29.58 -14.03 -2.91
N ASP A 247 28.35 -14.43 -3.18
CA ASP A 247 27.95 -15.37 -4.23
C ASP A 247 26.57 -15.00 -4.77
N ALA A 248 26.32 -13.70 -4.94
CA ALA A 248 25.10 -13.14 -5.53
C ALA A 248 23.80 -13.64 -4.86
N GLY A 249 23.85 -13.85 -3.54
CA GLY A 249 22.70 -14.22 -2.72
C GLY A 249 22.45 -15.72 -2.59
N ALA A 250 23.35 -16.58 -3.10
CA ALA A 250 23.23 -18.02 -2.92
C ALA A 250 23.45 -18.45 -1.46
N THR A 251 24.39 -17.82 -0.76
CA THR A 251 24.62 -18.02 0.68
C THR A 251 24.76 -16.70 1.43
N TRP A 252 24.39 -16.72 2.71
CA TRP A 252 24.36 -15.54 3.58
C TRP A 252 25.04 -15.79 4.90
N THR A 253 25.93 -14.88 5.30
CA THR A 253 26.59 -14.87 6.61
C THR A 253 26.15 -13.64 7.41
N GLU A 254 25.69 -13.85 8.64
CA GLU A 254 25.34 -12.75 9.54
C GLU A 254 26.59 -11.99 10.00
N LEU A 255 26.55 -10.66 9.92
CA LEU A 255 27.59 -9.77 10.41
C LEU A 255 27.32 -9.44 11.89
N LYS A 256 28.31 -9.72 12.76
CA LYS A 256 28.22 -9.46 14.21
C LYS A 256 29.34 -8.58 14.75
N ARG A 257 30.52 -8.65 14.13
CA ARG A 257 31.71 -7.92 14.60
C ARG A 257 31.54 -6.43 14.35
N GLY A 258 31.77 -5.62 15.38
CA GLY A 258 31.67 -4.16 15.31
C GLY A 258 30.23 -3.62 15.35
N LEU A 259 29.22 -4.47 15.54
CA LEU A 259 27.83 -4.05 15.71
C LEU A 259 27.42 -4.09 17.19
N PRO A 260 26.46 -3.25 17.62
CA PRO A 260 25.88 -3.34 18.95
C PRO A 260 25.30 -4.72 19.24
N GLY A 261 25.45 -5.21 20.48
CA GLY A 261 24.80 -6.44 20.95
C GLY A 261 23.29 -6.26 21.19
N GLY A 262 22.60 -7.35 21.53
CA GLY A 262 21.16 -7.35 21.82
C GLY A 262 20.27 -7.24 20.58
N ASP A 263 18.97 -7.08 20.85
CA ASP A 263 17.91 -6.95 19.84
C ASP A 263 18.11 -5.69 18.99
N LYS A 264 17.84 -5.82 17.70
CA LYS A 264 18.01 -4.72 16.73
C LYS A 264 16.67 -4.27 16.18
N GLY A 265 16.53 -2.96 16.01
CA GLY A 265 15.41 -2.35 15.30
C GLY A 265 15.62 -2.31 13.80
N LYS A 266 14.86 -1.45 13.11
CA LYS A 266 15.05 -1.18 11.68
C LYS A 266 16.45 -0.62 11.41
N ILE A 267 17.16 -1.23 10.47
CA ILE A 267 18.47 -0.79 9.97
C ILE A 267 18.30 -0.45 8.47
N ALA A 268 19.13 0.45 7.96
CA ALA A 268 19.26 0.76 6.53
C ALA A 268 20.75 0.77 6.15
N ILE A 269 21.06 0.44 4.89
CA ILE A 269 22.44 0.30 4.37
C ILE A 269 22.60 0.90 2.98
#